data_AF-A0A1J3HXX3-F1
#
_entry.id   AF-A0A1J3HXX3-F1
#
_cell.length_a   1.000
_cell.length_b   1.000
_cell.length_c   1.000
_cell.angle_alpha   90.00
_cell.angle_beta   90.00
_cell.angle_gamma   90.00
#
_symmetry.space_group_name_H-M   'P 1'
#
loop_
_entity.id
_entity.type
_entity.pdbx_description
1 polymer ?
#
loop_
_entity_poly.entity_id
_entity_poly.type
_entity_poly.pdbx_seq_one_letter_code
_entity_poly.pdbx_strand_id
1 'polypeptide(L)'
;GMQMHQIVLKTVILDVPIHNALITMYSRCGYIAESRRIFDEMKLKREVITWNAMIGGYAFHGNATEALNLFCSMKSNGIRPSHITFVSVLNACAH
;
A
#
# COMPACT_ATOMS: atom_id res chain seq x y z
N GLY A 1 -3.11 -20.39 3.90
CA GLY A 1 -3.26 -19.16 3.10
C GLY A 1 -1.94 -18.66 2.55
N MET A 2 -1.02 -18.20 3.40
CA MET A 2 0.24 -17.55 2.98
C MET A 2 1.20 -18.42 2.14
N GLN A 3 1.31 -19.73 2.40
CA GLN A 3 2.20 -20.60 1.61
C GLN A 3 1.73 -20.77 0.16
N MET A 4 0.42 -20.96 -0.06
CA MET A 4 -0.18 -20.96 -1.41
C MET A 4 0.02 -19.60 -2.10
N HIS A 5 -0.10 -18.52 -1.34
CA HIS A 5 0.10 -17.17 -1.84
C HIS A 5 1.52 -16.92 -2.37
N GLN A 6 2.55 -17.38 -1.64
CA GLN A 6 3.96 -17.27 -2.05
C GLN A 6 4.31 -18.09 -3.30
N ILE A 7 3.59 -19.20 -3.53
CA ILE A 7 3.73 -20.03 -4.73
C ILE A 7 3.11 -19.32 -5.94
N VAL A 8 1.91 -18.73 -5.80
CA VAL A 8 1.25 -17.96 -6.87
C VAL A 8 2.09 -16.77 -7.31
N LEU A 9 2.76 -16.09 -6.37
CA LEU A 9 3.70 -15.01 -6.69
C LEU A 9 4.88 -15.43 -7.57
N LYS A 10 5.29 -16.71 -7.51
CA LYS A 10 6.41 -17.24 -8.31
C LYS A 10 6.00 -17.72 -9.70
N THR A 11 4.72 -17.98 -9.94
CA THR A 11 4.19 -18.55 -11.19
C THR A 11 3.30 -17.60 -11.99
N VAL A 12 2.78 -16.53 -11.38
CA VAL A 12 1.85 -15.58 -12.04
C VAL A 12 2.55 -14.25 -12.29
N ILE A 13 2.36 -13.70 -13.49
CA ILE A 13 2.70 -12.31 -13.80
C ILE A 13 1.76 -11.41 -12.99
N LEU A 14 2.31 -10.74 -11.99
CA LEU A 14 1.53 -9.88 -11.11
C LEU A 14 1.15 -8.58 -11.84
N ASP A 15 -0.14 -8.29 -11.93
CA ASP A 15 -0.67 -7.03 -12.42
C ASP A 15 -0.92 -6.03 -11.28
N VAL A 16 -1.34 -4.81 -11.62
CA VAL A 16 -1.59 -3.75 -10.63
C VAL A 16 -2.67 -4.15 -9.60
N PRO A 17 -3.85 -4.69 -9.99
CA PRO A 17 -4.85 -5.18 -9.05
C PRO A 17 -4.34 -6.24 -8.07
N ILE A 18 -3.56 -7.22 -8.53
CA ILE A 18 -3.00 -8.25 -7.66
C ILE A 18 -2.08 -7.60 -6.62
N HIS A 19 -1.12 -6.75 -7.02
CA HIS A 19 -0.25 -6.06 -6.05
C HIS A 19 -1.06 -5.30 -4.99
N ASN A 20 -2.10 -4.57 -5.39
CA ASN A 20 -2.96 -3.82 -4.47
C ASN A 20 -3.68 -4.73 -3.46
N ALA A 21 -4.18 -5.89 -3.93
CA ALA A 21 -4.81 -6.88 -3.07
C ALA A 21 -3.82 -7.43 -2.04
N LEU A 22 -2.55 -7.64 -2.44
CA LEU A 22 -1.53 -8.16 -1.53
C LEU A 22 -1.06 -7.14 -0.51
N ILE A 23 -0.82 -5.90 -0.94
CA ILE A 23 -0.52 -4.77 -0.05
C ILE A 23 -1.62 -4.65 1.03
N THR A 24 -2.89 -4.70 0.61
CA THR A 24 -4.04 -4.63 1.51
C THR A 24 -4.13 -5.86 2.43
N MET A 25 -3.93 -7.06 1.91
CA MET A 25 -4.02 -8.29 2.68
C MET A 25 -2.92 -8.35 3.75
N TYR A 26 -1.66 -8.14 3.36
CA TYR A 26 -0.53 -8.21 4.29
C TYR A 26 -0.61 -7.13 5.37
N SER A 27 -1.01 -5.90 5.02
CA SER A 27 -1.20 -4.83 6.02
C SER A 27 -2.29 -5.19 7.04
N ARG A 28 -3.45 -5.70 6.60
CA ARG A 28 -4.54 -6.12 7.50
C ARG A 28 -4.21 -7.34 8.35
N CYS A 29 -3.28 -8.18 7.91
CA CYS A 29 -2.79 -9.33 8.67
C CYS A 29 -1.65 -8.99 9.65
N GLY A 30 -1.28 -7.71 9.81
CA GLY A 30 -0.22 -7.30 10.73
C GLY A 30 1.18 -7.25 10.12
N TYR A 31 1.34 -7.65 8.85
CA TYR A 31 2.62 -7.72 8.16
C TYR A 31 2.86 -6.45 7.32
N ILE A 32 2.90 -5.29 7.98
CA ILE A 32 3.05 -3.99 7.31
C ILE A 32 4.39 -3.86 6.55
N ALA A 33 5.45 -4.50 7.05
CA ALA A 33 6.75 -4.54 6.36
C ALA A 33 6.65 -5.26 4.99
N GLU A 34 5.92 -6.37 4.92
CA GLU A 34 5.75 -7.14 3.69
C GLU A 34 4.86 -6.41 2.69
N SER A 35 3.83 -5.73 3.19
CA SER A 35 3.02 -4.80 2.40
C SER A 35 3.91 -3.71 1.76
N ARG A 36 4.81 -3.10 2.55
CA ARG A 36 5.74 -2.09 2.04
C ARG A 36 6.75 -2.66 1.03
N ARG A 37 7.28 -3.86 1.29
CA ARG A 37 8.20 -4.55 0.37
C ARG A 37 7.55 -4.79 -1.00
N ILE A 38 6.31 -5.25 -1.03
CA ILE A 38 5.54 -5.46 -2.27
C ILE A 38 5.32 -4.13 -3.00
N PHE A 39 4.96 -3.07 -2.26
CA PHE A 39 4.81 -1.73 -2.83
C PHE A 39 6.11 -1.25 -3.50
N ASP A 40 7.27 -1.49 -2.87
CA ASP A 40 8.58 -1.06 -3.35
C ASP A 40 9.09 -1.86 -4.54
N GLU A 41 8.91 -3.17 -4.52
CA GLU A 41 9.34 -4.09 -5.59
C GLU A 41 8.48 -4.00 -6.85
N MET A 42 7.33 -3.30 -6.78
CA MET A 42 6.43 -3.13 -7.91
C MET A 42 7.11 -2.37 -9.06
N LYS A 43 7.38 -3.09 -10.16
CA LYS A 43 7.97 -2.54 -11.39
C LYS A 43 6.95 -1.83 -12.28
N LEU A 44 5.67 -2.16 -12.11
CA LEU A 44 4.56 -1.53 -12.82
C LEU A 44 4.32 -0.11 -12.29
N LYS A 45 3.77 0.75 -13.14
CA LYS A 45 3.39 2.12 -12.74
C LYS A 45 2.36 2.05 -11.61
N ARG A 46 2.70 2.63 -10.46
CA ARG A 46 1.80 2.71 -9.30
C ARG A 46 0.69 3.70 -9.60
N GLU A 47 -0.55 3.27 -9.43
CA GLU A 47 -1.74 4.10 -9.60
C GLU A 47 -2.22 4.64 -8.24
N VAL A 48 -3.15 5.60 -8.27
CA VAL A 48 -3.73 6.20 -7.05
C VAL A 48 -4.18 5.15 -6.04
N ILE A 49 -4.79 4.05 -6.51
CA ILE A 49 -5.25 2.95 -5.66
C ILE A 49 -4.10 2.21 -4.96
N THR A 50 -2.93 2.08 -5.58
CA THR A 50 -1.73 1.46 -5.00
C THR A 50 -1.18 2.30 -3.86
N TRP A 51 -1.11 3.62 -4.05
CA TRP A 51 -0.71 4.55 -2.99
C TRP A 51 -1.71 4.54 -1.83
N ASN A 52 -3.01 4.55 -2.13
CA ASN A 52 -4.05 4.50 -1.12
C ASN A 52 -4.02 3.20 -0.30
N ALA A 53 -3.74 2.06 -0.92
CA ALA A 53 -3.61 0.79 -0.22
C ALA A 53 -2.50 0.85 0.85
N MET A 54 -1.34 1.42 0.50
CA MET A 54 -0.21 1.50 1.42
C MET A 54 -0.37 2.61 2.47
N ILE A 55 -0.88 3.78 2.09
CA ILE A 55 -1.20 4.87 3.05
C ILE A 55 -2.26 4.40 4.05
N GLY A 56 -3.32 3.75 3.58
CA GLY A 56 -4.36 3.15 4.42
C GLY A 56 -3.81 2.06 5.33
N GLY A 57 -2.86 1.25 4.83
CA GLY A 57 -2.10 0.29 5.63
C GLY A 57 -1.37 0.96 6.79
N TYR A 58 -0.56 2.00 6.54
CA TYR A 58 0.12 2.72 7.61
C TYR A 58 -0.84 3.39 8.59
N ALA A 59 -1.94 3.98 8.09
CA ALA A 59 -2.98 4.57 8.93
C ALA A 59 -3.62 3.54 9.87
N PHE A 60 -3.91 2.34 9.39
CA PHE A 60 -4.46 1.24 10.19
C PHE A 60 -3.53 0.80 11.33
N HIS A 61 -2.22 0.99 11.16
CA HIS A 61 -1.20 0.65 12.16
C HIS A 61 -0.81 1.84 13.07
N GLY A 62 -1.44 3.02 12.92
CA GLY A 62 -1.06 4.22 13.68
C GLY A 62 0.26 4.86 13.25
N ASN A 63 0.81 4.46 12.09
CA ASN A 63 2.10 4.94 11.59
C ASN A 63 1.93 6.23 10.78
N ALA A 64 1.57 7.32 11.46
CA ALA A 64 1.23 8.60 10.84
C ALA A 64 2.38 9.20 10.01
N THR A 65 3.61 9.14 10.52
CA THR A 65 4.80 9.68 9.85
C THR A 65 5.03 9.01 8.51
N GLU A 66 4.94 7.68 8.46
CA GLU A 66 5.10 6.87 7.26
C GLU A 66 3.98 7.14 6.26
N ALA A 67 2.74 7.26 6.73
CA ALA A 67 1.58 7.63 5.90
C ALA A 67 1.78 9.01 5.25
N LEU A 68 2.23 10.01 6.01
CA LEU A 68 2.50 11.37 5.51
C LEU A 68 3.68 11.39 4.54
N ASN A 69 4.77 10.67 4.83
CA ASN A 69 5.90 10.54 3.92
C ASN A 69 5.49 9.92 2.59
N LEU A 70 4.64 8.90 2.62
CA LEU A 70 4.14 8.25 1.42
C LEU A 70 3.18 9.16 0.64
N PHE A 71 2.33 9.95 1.32
CA PHE A 71 1.52 10.98 0.70
C PHE A 71 2.37 12.06 -0.01
N CYS A 72 3.45 12.53 0.61
CA CYS A 72 4.38 13.47 -0.02
C CYS A 72 5.08 12.86 -1.24
N SER A 73 5.46 11.59 -1.14
CA SER A 73 6.05 10.84 -2.26
C SER A 73 5.06 10.66 -3.42
N MET A 74 3.79 10.34 -3.13
CA MET A 74 2.71 10.25 -4.12
C MET A 74 2.60 11.53 -4.95
N LYS A 75 2.56 12.69 -4.28
CA LYS A 75 2.53 14.00 -4.93
C LYS A 75 3.78 14.27 -5.77
N SER A 76 4.95 13.93 -5.25
CA SER A 76 6.23 14.13 -5.94
C SER A 76 6.36 13.26 -7.19
N ASN A 77 5.65 12.12 -7.23
CA ASN A 77 5.53 11.27 -8.41
C ASN A 77 4.43 11.74 -9.40
N GLY A 78 3.86 12.94 -9.19
CA GLY A 78 2.82 13.49 -10.05
C GLY A 78 1.46 12.78 -9.93
N ILE A 79 1.28 11.95 -8.91
CA ILE A 79 0.03 11.23 -8.67
C ILE A 79 -0.88 12.10 -7.80
N ARG A 80 -2.05 12.44 -8.32
CA ARG A 80 -3.01 13.29 -7.62
C ARG A 80 -3.71 12.51 -6.49
N PRO A 81 -3.63 12.95 -5.23
CA PRO A 81 -4.39 12.37 -4.12
C PRO A 81 -5.89 12.36 -4.38
N SER A 82 -6.58 11.30 -3.94
CA SER A 82 -8.04 11.21 -3.97
C SER A 82 -8.64 11.46 -2.58
N HIS A 83 -9.97 11.53 -2.49
CA HIS A 83 -10.67 11.67 -1.20
C HIS A 83 -10.28 10.56 -0.20
N ILE A 84 -10.08 9.32 -0.69
CA ILE A 84 -9.62 8.19 0.12
C ILE A 84 -8.25 8.49 0.72
N THR A 85 -7.34 9.08 -0.06
CA THR A 85 -6.00 9.45 0.41
C THR A 85 -6.09 10.38 1.62
N PHE A 86 -6.93 11.41 1.55
CA PHE A 86 -7.10 12.38 2.63
C PHE A 86 -7.71 11.74 3.88
N VAL A 87 -8.75 10.91 3.72
CA VAL A 87 -9.35 10.17 4.83
C VAL A 87 -8.31 9.30 5.53
N SER A 88 -7.49 8.56 4.77
CA SER A 88 -6.45 7.71 5.36
C SER A 88 -5.38 8.50 6.11
N VAL A 89 -4.90 9.62 5.56
CA VAL A 89 -3.90 10.47 6.24
C VAL A 89 -4.48 11.09 7.52
N LEU A 90 -5.71 11.61 7.46
CA LEU A 90 -6.37 12.19 8.64
C LEU A 90 -6.58 11.14 9.74
N ASN A 91 -7.01 9.93 9.37
CA ASN A 91 -7.16 8.83 10.31
C ASN A 91 -5.82 8.44 10.95
N ALA A 92 -4.72 8.44 10.17
CA ALA A 92 -3.40 8.15 10.72
C ALA A 92 -2.98 9.17 11.78
N CYS A 93 -3.29 10.45 11.57
CA CYS A 93 -2.97 11.53 12.51
C CYS A 93 -3.89 11.58 13.74
N ALA A 94 -5.08 10.98 13.66
CA ALA A 94 -6.07 10.96 14.74
C ALA A 94 -5.96 9.75 15.67
N HIS A 95 -4.99 8.87 15.41
CA HIS A 95 -4.83 7.58 16.07
C HIS A 95 -4.24 7.69 17.48
#